data_AF-A0A9P9KQU6-F1
#
_entry.id   AF-A0A9P9KQU6-F1
#
_cell.length_a   1.000
_cell.length_b   1.000
_cell.length_c   1.000
_cell.angle_alpha   90.00
_cell.angle_beta   90.00
_cell.angle_gamma   90.00
#
_symmetry.space_group_name_H-M   'P 1'
#
loop_
_entity.id
_entity.type
_entity.pdbx_description
1 polymer ?
#
loop_
_entity_poly.entity_id
_entity_poly.type
_entity_poly.pdbx_seq_one_letter_code
_entity_poly.pdbx_strand_id
1 'polypeptide(L)'
;MTLSDSCLRTLNTNVTECSPGLFYHSPNPDLIFETLVNEELAEICHEICYKSLLELRPKIESACNTEMDAVAFLYEDKIFPPTYMVDLLLLLFNVYCYRDRVTGKLCDLQFAEWRIHRESDKPLECEDCMLGPLKIQLQAGISYNNEDASEFQEMTSSCDATGYEYSKPAPYATTLSSESWATMAKSPSTTPTP
;
A
#
# COMPACT_ATOMS: atom_id res chain seq x y z
N MET A 1 -2.46 -9.10 -24.32
CA MET A 1 -1.98 -7.76 -23.91
C MET A 1 -0.56 -7.94 -23.44
N THR A 2 0.40 -7.23 -24.02
CA THR A 2 1.83 -7.41 -23.74
C THR A 2 2.39 -6.09 -23.28
N LEU A 3 3.09 -6.10 -22.14
CA LEU A 3 3.88 -4.97 -21.68
C LEU A 3 4.95 -4.62 -22.70
N SER A 4 5.27 -3.35 -22.82
CA SER A 4 6.46 -2.87 -23.53
C SER A 4 7.71 -3.47 -22.91
N ASP A 5 8.72 -3.74 -23.74
CA ASP A 5 9.99 -4.32 -23.26
C ASP A 5 10.65 -3.46 -22.17
N SER A 6 10.49 -2.14 -22.24
CA SER A 6 11.00 -1.21 -21.24
C SER A 6 10.30 -1.38 -19.89
N CYS A 7 8.97 -1.43 -19.91
CA CYS A 7 8.17 -1.64 -18.72
C CYS A 7 8.44 -3.01 -18.10
N LEU A 8 8.42 -4.08 -18.91
CA LEU A 8 8.67 -5.44 -18.45
C LEU A 8 10.05 -5.60 -17.80
N ARG A 9 11.11 -5.06 -18.41
CA ARG A 9 12.45 -5.10 -17.82
C ARG A 9 12.51 -4.38 -16.48
N THR A 10 11.84 -3.23 -16.38
CA THR A 10 11.87 -2.41 -15.16
C THR A 10 11.08 -3.08 -14.04
N LEU A 11 9.90 -3.65 -14.33
CA LEU A 11 9.10 -4.42 -13.38
C LEU A 11 9.82 -5.69 -12.89
N ASN A 12 10.66 -6.30 -13.73
CA ASN A 12 11.49 -7.44 -13.36
C ASN A 12 12.76 -7.07 -12.56
N THR A 13 12.90 -5.81 -12.14
CA THR A 13 14.02 -5.40 -11.26
C THR A 13 13.86 -6.10 -9.91
N ASN A 14 14.86 -6.89 -9.53
CA ASN A 14 14.87 -7.54 -8.22
C ASN A 14 15.33 -6.56 -7.14
N VAL A 15 14.56 -6.45 -6.05
CA VAL A 15 14.91 -5.65 -4.86
C VAL A 15 15.33 -6.62 -3.76
N THR A 16 16.62 -6.97 -3.74
CA THR A 16 17.19 -7.99 -2.85
C THR A 16 17.26 -7.57 -1.38
N GLU A 17 17.07 -6.27 -1.12
CA GLU A 17 17.16 -5.65 0.19
C GLU A 17 15.87 -5.85 1.00
N CYS A 18 14.78 -6.24 0.35
CA CYS A 18 13.49 -6.50 0.99
C CYS A 18 13.37 -7.94 1.46
N SER A 19 12.93 -8.13 2.71
CA SER A 19 12.52 -9.46 3.17
C SER A 19 11.30 -9.94 2.38
N PRO A 20 11.26 -11.23 1.97
CA PRO A 20 10.05 -11.84 1.42
C PRO A 20 8.84 -11.71 2.35
N GLY A 21 9.06 -11.57 3.67
CA GLY A 21 8.02 -11.32 4.67
C GLY A 21 7.13 -10.12 4.30
N LEU A 22 7.70 -9.05 3.75
CA LEU A 22 6.92 -7.87 3.36
C LEU A 22 5.87 -8.22 2.29
N PHE A 23 6.16 -9.17 1.40
CA PHE A 23 5.21 -9.66 0.42
C PHE A 23 4.26 -10.73 1.00
N TYR A 24 4.75 -11.62 1.87
CA TYR A 24 3.93 -12.67 2.48
C TYR A 24 2.83 -12.13 3.39
N HIS A 25 3.09 -11.00 4.04
CA HIS A 25 2.09 -10.28 4.84
C HIS A 25 1.37 -9.20 4.03
N SER A 26 1.38 -9.28 2.69
CA SER A 26 0.49 -8.45 1.90
C SER A 26 -0.96 -8.77 2.28
N PRO A 27 -1.78 -7.76 2.59
CA PRO A 27 -3.14 -7.98 3.01
C PRO A 27 -3.95 -8.58 1.87
N ASN A 28 -5.09 -9.18 2.23
CA ASN A 28 -6.11 -9.63 1.28
C ASN A 28 -6.64 -8.45 0.42
N PRO A 29 -7.47 -8.70 -0.61
CA PRO A 29 -8.03 -7.62 -1.44
C PRO A 29 -8.76 -6.51 -0.66
N ASP A 30 -9.22 -6.82 0.56
CA ASP A 30 -9.85 -5.88 1.49
C ASP A 30 -8.85 -5.01 2.27
N LEU A 31 -7.54 -5.17 2.03
CA LEU A 31 -6.44 -4.44 2.66
C LEU A 31 -6.43 -4.50 4.20
N ILE A 32 -6.81 -5.65 4.76
CA ILE A 32 -6.79 -5.88 6.20
C ILE A 32 -5.37 -6.24 6.67
N PHE A 33 -4.79 -5.40 7.52
CA PHE A 33 -3.45 -5.60 8.08
C PHE A 33 -3.50 -6.44 9.37
N GLU A 34 -2.73 -7.52 9.41
CA GLU A 34 -2.55 -8.34 10.61
C GLU A 34 -1.53 -7.72 11.58
N THR A 35 -1.57 -8.07 12.87
CA THR A 35 -0.49 -7.68 13.81
C THR A 35 0.66 -8.68 13.71
N LEU A 36 1.86 -8.22 13.40
CA LEU A 36 3.05 -9.06 13.27
C LEU A 36 3.80 -9.24 14.59
N VAL A 37 4.58 -10.32 14.69
CA VAL A 37 5.47 -10.57 15.84
C VAL A 37 6.87 -10.01 15.63
N ASN A 38 7.68 -9.99 16.70
CA ASN A 38 9.01 -9.37 16.69
C ASN A 38 9.95 -9.93 15.63
N GLU A 39 9.96 -11.24 15.41
CA GLU A 39 10.82 -11.87 14.42
C GLU A 39 10.47 -11.40 13.00
N GLU A 40 9.18 -11.36 12.65
CA GLU A 40 8.69 -10.89 11.36
C GLU A 40 8.99 -9.40 11.14
N LEU A 41 8.73 -8.56 12.16
CA LEU A 41 9.00 -7.13 12.09
C LEU A 41 10.49 -6.82 11.96
N ALA A 42 11.35 -7.59 12.64
CA ALA A 42 12.79 -7.45 12.53
C ALA A 42 13.29 -7.75 11.11
N GLU A 43 12.65 -8.68 10.40
CA GLU A 43 12.98 -8.98 9.01
C GLU A 43 12.43 -7.93 8.02
N ILE A 44 11.25 -7.38 8.29
CA ILE A 44 10.53 -6.49 7.36
C ILE A 44 11.04 -5.04 7.47
N CYS A 45 11.31 -4.56 8.69
CA CYS A 45 11.56 -3.15 8.97
C CYS A 45 13.01 -2.70 8.73
N HIS A 46 13.53 -3.04 7.55
CA HIS A 46 14.83 -2.61 7.06
C HIS A 46 14.71 -1.37 6.18
N GLU A 47 15.29 -0.25 6.61
CA GLU A 47 15.26 1.01 5.85
C GLU A 47 15.84 0.90 4.43
N ILE A 48 16.77 -0.03 4.22
CA ILE A 48 17.41 -0.23 2.91
C ILE A 48 16.38 -0.75 1.89
N CYS A 49 15.47 -1.64 2.29
CA CYS A 49 14.34 -2.07 1.46
C CYS A 49 13.48 -0.87 1.05
N TYR A 50 13.06 -0.07 2.03
CA TYR A 50 12.22 1.10 1.79
C TYR A 50 12.85 2.10 0.81
N LYS A 51 14.14 2.41 0.99
CA LYS A 51 14.89 3.29 0.08
C LYS A 51 14.95 2.70 -1.34
N SER A 52 15.19 1.40 -1.47
CA SER A 52 15.25 0.72 -2.77
C SER A 52 13.90 0.74 -3.49
N LEU A 53 12.79 0.56 -2.76
CA LEU A 53 11.43 0.68 -3.30
C LEU A 53 11.12 2.11 -3.75
N LEU A 54 11.49 3.12 -2.95
CA LEU A 54 11.34 4.54 -3.32
C LEU A 54 12.13 4.91 -4.57
N GLU A 55 13.31 4.31 -4.78
CA GLU A 55 14.10 4.50 -6.00
C GLU A 55 13.55 3.75 -7.21
N LEU A 56 12.93 2.59 -7.00
CA LEU A 56 12.34 1.78 -8.07
C LEU A 56 11.04 2.40 -8.61
N ARG A 57 10.19 2.92 -7.72
CA ARG A 57 8.89 3.50 -8.08
C ARG A 57 8.94 4.49 -9.27
N PRO A 58 9.75 5.57 -9.24
CA PRO A 58 9.80 6.52 -10.36
C PRO A 58 10.43 5.93 -11.62
N LYS A 59 11.27 4.89 -11.51
CA LYS A 59 11.82 4.18 -12.68
C LYS A 59 10.71 3.43 -13.41
N ILE A 60 9.81 2.76 -12.69
CA ILE A 60 8.63 2.11 -13.27
C ILE A 60 7.73 3.14 -13.94
N GLU A 61 7.42 4.24 -13.25
CA GLU A 61 6.58 5.31 -13.77
C GLU A 61 7.14 5.90 -15.08
N SER A 62 8.46 6.07 -15.17
CA SER A 62 9.12 6.56 -16.38
C SER A 62 9.22 5.51 -17.50
N ALA A 63 9.27 4.22 -17.16
CA ALA A 63 9.51 3.15 -18.12
C ALA A 63 8.22 2.59 -18.75
N CYS A 64 7.09 2.72 -18.07
CA CYS A 64 5.80 2.16 -18.47
C CYS A 64 4.89 3.22 -19.10
N ASN A 65 4.24 2.85 -20.21
CA ASN A 65 3.23 3.69 -20.85
C ASN A 65 1.88 3.54 -20.13
N THR A 66 1.36 4.63 -19.57
CA THR A 66 0.14 4.63 -18.76
C THR A 66 -1.15 4.35 -19.56
N GLU A 67 -1.10 4.29 -20.88
CA GLU A 67 -2.24 3.91 -21.73
C GLU A 67 -2.11 2.48 -22.24
N MET A 68 -0.92 2.06 -22.67
CA MET A 68 -0.66 0.74 -23.27
C MET A 68 -0.32 -0.32 -22.21
N ASP A 69 0.63 -0.02 -21.32
CA ASP A 69 1.14 -0.97 -20.33
C ASP A 69 0.16 -1.11 -19.16
N ALA A 70 -0.55 -0.04 -18.81
CA ALA A 70 -1.53 -0.04 -17.72
C ALA A 70 -2.65 -1.08 -17.95
N VAL A 71 -3.01 -1.37 -19.21
CA VAL A 71 -4.04 -2.38 -19.53
C VAL A 71 -3.66 -3.78 -19.03
N ALA A 72 -2.36 -4.08 -18.89
CA ALA A 72 -1.90 -5.34 -18.31
C ALA A 72 -2.25 -5.49 -16.81
N PHE A 73 -2.65 -4.40 -16.15
CA PHE A 73 -3.06 -4.34 -14.75
C PHE A 73 -4.57 -4.12 -14.61
N LEU A 74 -5.34 -4.57 -15.61
CA LEU A 74 -6.79 -4.63 -15.54
C LEU A 74 -7.22 -5.73 -14.58
N TYR A 75 -7.98 -5.36 -13.56
CA TYR A 75 -8.68 -6.27 -12.66
C TYR A 75 -10.13 -5.81 -12.52
N GLU A 76 -11.08 -6.71 -12.79
CA GLU A 76 -12.49 -6.37 -12.97
C GLU A 76 -12.66 -5.24 -14.00
N ASP A 77 -13.20 -4.10 -13.60
CA ASP A 77 -13.39 -2.90 -14.42
C ASP A 77 -12.39 -1.78 -14.10
N LYS A 78 -11.32 -2.08 -13.35
CA LYS A 78 -10.33 -1.10 -12.91
C LYS A 78 -8.97 -1.35 -13.53
N ILE A 79 -8.37 -0.29 -14.04
CA ILE A 79 -6.97 -0.26 -14.49
C ILE A 79 -6.13 0.34 -13.37
N PHE A 80 -5.22 -0.47 -12.83
CA PHE A 80 -4.24 -0.04 -11.84
C PHE A 80 -2.98 0.51 -12.52
N PRO A 81 -2.23 1.41 -11.86
CA PRO A 81 -0.98 1.91 -12.40
C PRO A 81 0.07 0.80 -12.40
N PRO A 82 1.04 0.81 -13.34
CA PRO A 82 2.16 -0.13 -13.33
C PRO A 82 2.99 -0.09 -12.02
N THR A 83 2.90 0.99 -11.25
CA THR A 83 3.54 1.11 -9.93
C THR A 83 2.84 0.32 -8.83
N TYR A 84 1.71 -0.35 -9.11
CA TYR A 84 0.83 -0.99 -8.13
C TYR A 84 1.58 -1.79 -7.06
N MET A 85 2.44 -2.70 -7.49
CA MET A 85 3.16 -3.59 -6.58
C MET A 85 4.14 -2.83 -5.67
N VAL A 86 4.86 -1.85 -6.21
CA VAL A 86 5.82 -1.06 -5.41
C VAL A 86 5.10 -0.14 -4.43
N ASP A 87 3.98 0.46 -4.86
CA ASP A 87 3.14 1.30 -4.00
C ASP A 87 2.51 0.50 -2.85
N LEU A 88 2.08 -0.74 -3.11
CA LEU A 88 1.60 -1.66 -2.09
C LEU A 88 2.70 -2.01 -1.08
N LEU A 89 3.90 -2.38 -1.54
CA LEU A 89 5.02 -2.70 -0.65
C LEU A 89 5.47 -1.50 0.19
N LEU A 90 5.44 -0.29 -0.38
CA LEU A 90 5.71 0.94 0.36
C LEU A 90 4.65 1.21 1.43
N LEU A 91 3.37 1.01 1.12
CA LEU A 91 2.29 1.12 2.11
C LEU A 91 2.49 0.11 3.24
N LEU A 92 2.75 -1.16 2.91
CA LEU A 92 2.99 -2.22 3.88
C LEU A 92 4.14 -1.90 4.81
N PHE A 93 5.26 -1.43 4.26
CA PHE A 93 6.40 -1.01 5.06
C PHE A 93 6.01 0.12 6.01
N ASN A 94 5.33 1.16 5.52
CA ASN A 94 4.95 2.31 6.34
C ASN A 94 3.98 1.93 7.48
N VAL A 95 3.09 0.95 7.27
CA VAL A 95 2.15 0.46 8.27
C VAL A 95 2.83 -0.44 9.29
N TYR A 96 3.48 -1.53 8.86
CA TYR A 96 4.11 -2.48 9.78
C TYR A 96 5.27 -1.88 10.57
N CYS A 97 6.01 -0.97 9.94
CA CYS A 97 7.17 -0.35 10.55
C CYS A 97 6.83 0.98 11.24
N TYR A 98 5.54 1.29 11.39
CA TYR A 98 5.11 2.46 12.13
C TYR A 98 5.55 2.35 13.59
N ARG A 99 6.11 3.46 14.09
CA ARG A 99 6.59 3.58 15.46
C ARG A 99 5.73 4.59 16.20
N ASP A 100 5.31 4.22 17.40
CA ASP A 100 4.62 5.10 18.32
C ASP A 100 5.43 6.40 18.52
N ARG A 101 4.79 7.55 18.31
CA ARG A 101 5.47 8.85 18.32
C ARG A 101 6.06 9.23 19.69
N VAL A 102 5.58 8.62 20.78
CA VAL A 102 6.02 8.95 22.14
C VAL A 102 7.16 8.04 22.59
N THR A 103 6.98 6.73 22.42
CA THR A 103 7.89 5.70 22.92
C THR A 103 8.94 5.26 21.88
N GLY A 104 8.68 5.47 20.59
CA GLY A 104 9.52 5.00 19.48
C GLY A 104 9.46 3.49 19.23
N LYS A 105 8.62 2.76 19.97
CA LYS A 105 8.41 1.32 19.80
C LYS A 105 7.60 1.06 18.53
N LEU A 106 7.89 -0.07 17.87
CA LEU A 106 7.05 -0.56 16.77
C LEU A 106 5.66 -0.86 17.31
N CYS A 107 4.63 -0.45 16.58
CA CYS A 107 3.28 -0.50 17.10
C CYS A 107 2.73 -1.93 17.26
N ASP A 108 3.12 -2.84 16.38
CA ASP A 108 2.77 -4.25 16.52
C ASP A 108 3.39 -4.89 17.78
N LEU A 109 4.63 -4.52 18.11
CA LEU A 109 5.25 -4.92 19.39
C LEU A 109 4.53 -4.30 20.58
N GLN A 110 4.11 -3.04 20.45
CA GLN A 110 3.39 -2.34 21.49
C GLN A 110 2.02 -2.97 21.76
N PHE A 111 1.30 -3.40 20.72
CA PHE A 111 0.07 -4.17 20.84
C PHE A 111 0.30 -5.52 21.53
N ALA A 112 1.38 -6.23 21.18
CA ALA A 112 1.74 -7.49 21.83
C ALA A 112 2.00 -7.29 23.34
N GLU A 113 2.70 -6.23 23.73
CA GLU A 113 2.89 -5.87 25.14
C GLU A 113 1.55 -5.57 25.84
N TRP A 114 0.69 -4.76 25.21
CA TRP A 114 -0.60 -4.36 25.79
C TRP A 114 -1.58 -5.51 26.00
N ARG A 115 -1.46 -6.61 25.23
CA ARG A 115 -2.22 -7.85 25.47
C ARG A 115 -1.86 -8.51 26.81
N ILE A 116 -0.66 -8.26 27.32
CA ILE A 116 -0.18 -8.79 28.60
C ILE A 116 -0.45 -7.75 29.71
N HIS A 117 0.04 -6.53 29.51
CA HIS A 117 -0.11 -5.45 30.46
C HIS A 117 -0.04 -4.09 29.76
N ARG A 118 -0.97 -3.20 30.12
CA ARG A 118 -1.03 -1.83 29.63
C ARG A 118 -1.24 -0.88 30.80
N GLU A 119 -0.32 0.06 30.97
CA GLU A 119 -0.38 1.08 32.03
C GLU A 119 -1.26 2.28 31.66
N SER A 120 -1.49 2.52 30.37
CA SER A 120 -2.30 3.63 29.87
C SER A 120 -3.79 3.34 30.06
N ASP A 121 -4.52 4.30 30.64
CA ASP A 121 -6.00 4.30 30.75
C ASP A 121 -6.69 4.86 29.49
N LYS A 122 -5.91 5.36 28.53
CA LYS A 122 -6.44 5.91 27.29
C LYS A 122 -7.22 4.83 26.52
N PRO A 123 -8.30 5.13 25.80
CA PRO A 123 -8.91 4.13 24.92
C PRO A 123 -7.92 3.64 23.86
N LEU A 124 -8.00 2.37 23.46
CA LEU A 124 -7.03 1.77 22.54
C LEU A 124 -7.08 2.46 21.18
N GLU A 125 -8.30 2.72 20.68
CA GLU A 125 -8.60 3.44 19.45
C GLU A 125 -8.00 4.84 19.42
N CYS A 126 -7.75 5.44 20.58
CA CYS A 126 -7.12 6.75 20.68
C CYS A 126 -5.58 6.67 20.67
N GLU A 127 -4.98 5.49 20.78
CA GLU A 127 -3.54 5.34 20.79
C GLU A 127 -2.91 5.67 19.44
N ASP A 128 -1.68 6.20 19.48
CA ASP A 128 -0.96 6.53 18.25
C ASP A 128 -0.72 5.31 17.37
N CYS A 129 -0.52 4.15 18.00
CA CYS A 129 -0.43 2.88 17.29
C CYS A 129 -1.70 2.43 16.58
N MET A 130 -2.86 3.00 16.92
CA MET A 130 -4.08 2.81 16.12
C MET A 130 -4.21 3.92 15.07
N LEU A 131 -4.10 5.18 15.48
CA LEU A 131 -4.42 6.31 14.61
C LEU A 131 -3.37 6.58 13.53
N GLY A 132 -2.09 6.35 13.82
CA GLY A 132 -0.97 6.59 12.90
C GLY A 132 -1.02 5.70 11.65
N PRO A 133 -1.09 4.37 11.80
CA PRO A 133 -1.23 3.46 10.67
C PRO A 133 -2.49 3.71 9.83
N LEU A 134 -3.62 4.03 10.45
CA LEU A 134 -4.86 4.37 9.74
C LEU A 134 -4.71 5.65 8.91
N LYS A 135 -4.05 6.68 9.46
CA LYS A 135 -3.68 7.89 8.69
C LYS A 135 -2.84 7.54 7.46
N ILE A 136 -1.84 6.67 7.60
CA ILE A 136 -0.97 6.25 6.51
C ILE A 136 -1.78 5.57 5.40
N GLN A 137 -2.68 4.67 5.77
CA GLN A 137 -3.58 4.00 4.83
C GLN A 137 -4.50 5.00 4.12
N LEU A 138 -5.10 5.95 4.82
CA LEU A 138 -5.97 6.95 4.21
C LEU A 138 -5.23 7.97 3.34
N GLN A 139 -3.95 8.22 3.63
CA GLN A 139 -3.12 9.08 2.80
C GLN A 139 -2.66 8.36 1.51
N ALA A 140 -2.62 7.02 1.53
CA ALA A 140 -2.24 6.23 0.37
C ALA A 140 -3.45 5.96 -0.54
N GLY A 141 -3.39 6.46 -1.78
CA GLY A 141 -4.49 6.31 -2.73
C GLY A 141 -4.92 4.85 -2.99
N ILE A 142 -3.99 3.90 -2.87
CA ILE A 142 -4.25 2.46 -3.04
C ILE A 142 -5.21 1.89 -1.99
N SER A 143 -5.21 2.43 -0.77
CA SER A 143 -6.02 1.97 0.38
C SER A 143 -7.15 2.92 0.76
N TYR A 144 -7.19 4.12 0.20
CA TYR A 144 -8.23 5.09 0.53
C TYR A 144 -9.62 4.59 0.13
N ASN A 145 -10.54 4.60 1.08
CA ASN A 145 -11.97 4.53 0.83
C ASN A 145 -12.71 5.55 1.72
N ASN A 146 -13.93 5.93 1.33
CA ASN A 146 -14.66 6.99 2.03
C ASN A 146 -15.28 6.53 3.36
N GLU A 147 -15.49 5.23 3.55
CA GLU A 147 -16.08 4.67 4.77
C GLU A 147 -15.06 4.77 5.90
N ASP A 148 -13.86 4.20 5.71
CA ASP A 148 -12.74 4.31 6.65
C ASP A 148 -12.34 5.77 6.91
N ALA A 149 -12.41 6.64 5.90
CA ALA A 149 -12.15 8.06 6.06
C ALA A 149 -13.13 8.72 7.03
N SER A 150 -14.40 8.31 6.98
CA SER A 150 -15.46 8.83 7.85
C SER A 150 -15.32 8.26 9.27
N GLU A 151 -15.09 6.96 9.39
CA GLU A 151 -14.83 6.31 10.68
C GLU A 151 -13.61 6.89 11.38
N PHE A 152 -12.52 7.12 10.64
CA PHE A 152 -11.31 7.73 11.17
C PHE A 152 -11.54 9.18 11.63
N GLN A 153 -12.37 9.93 10.92
CA GLN A 153 -12.75 11.28 11.35
C GLN A 153 -13.55 11.26 12.65
N GLU A 154 -14.51 10.35 12.80
CA GLU A 154 -15.28 10.18 14.03
C GLU A 154 -14.38 9.74 15.20
N MET A 155 -13.46 8.79 14.94
CA MET A 155 -12.51 8.29 15.93
C MET A 155 -11.52 9.37 16.39
N THR A 156 -10.91 10.10 15.46
CA THR A 156 -9.98 11.20 15.82
C THR A 156 -10.70 12.31 16.58
N SER A 157 -11.96 12.61 16.22
CA SER A 157 -12.77 13.58 16.95
C SER A 157 -13.17 13.11 18.35
N SER A 158 -13.53 11.84 18.55
CA SER A 158 -13.91 11.31 19.86
C SER A 158 -12.72 11.23 20.83
N CYS A 159 -11.51 11.11 20.27
CA CYS A 159 -10.26 11.08 20.99
C CYS A 159 -9.62 12.46 21.25
N ASP A 160 -10.26 13.56 20.79
CA ASP A 160 -9.68 14.92 20.77
C ASP A 160 -8.25 14.94 20.18
N ALA A 161 -8.01 14.08 19.18
CA ALA A 161 -6.69 13.77 18.66
C ALA A 161 -6.24 14.80 17.60
N THR A 162 -4.97 15.22 17.64
CA THR A 162 -4.39 16.18 16.69
C THR A 162 -3.16 15.61 15.98
N GLY A 163 -2.81 16.16 14.82
CA GLY A 163 -1.65 15.71 14.03
C GLY A 163 -1.95 14.50 13.13
N TYR A 164 -3.22 14.09 13.03
CA TYR A 164 -3.69 12.99 12.20
C TYR A 164 -4.33 13.44 10.88
N GLU A 165 -4.23 14.72 10.57
CA GLU A 165 -4.76 15.30 9.34
C GLU A 165 -4.00 14.74 8.13
N TYR A 166 -4.74 14.36 7.09
CA TYR A 166 -4.20 13.89 5.81
C TYR A 166 -4.93 14.57 4.65
N SER A 167 -4.29 14.61 3.49
CA SER A 167 -4.93 15.08 2.26
C SER A 167 -5.59 13.91 1.55
N LYS A 168 -6.86 14.08 1.16
CA LYS A 168 -7.55 13.07 0.33
C LYS A 168 -6.75 12.81 -0.94
N PRO A 169 -6.33 11.56 -1.22
CA PRO A 169 -5.55 11.25 -2.40
C PRO A 169 -6.41 11.33 -3.67
N ALA A 170 -5.74 11.49 -4.82
CA ALA A 170 -6.38 11.30 -6.12
C ALA A 170 -6.83 9.83 -6.28
N PRO A 171 -7.85 9.55 -7.11
CA PRO A 171 -8.22 8.18 -7.43
C PRO A 171 -7.02 7.38 -7.93
N TYR A 172 -6.81 6.21 -7.34
CA TYR A 172 -5.60 5.41 -7.62
C TYR A 172 -5.73 4.52 -8.85
N ALA A 173 -6.94 4.05 -9.14
CA ALA A 173 -7.24 3.24 -10.32
C ALA A 173 -8.25 3.97 -11.21
N THR A 174 -8.18 3.69 -12.50
CA THR A 174 -9.14 4.22 -13.49
C THR A 174 -10.22 3.20 -13.76
N THR A 175 -11.49 3.56 -13.55
CA THR A 175 -12.63 2.71 -13.92
C THR A 175 -12.87 2.80 -15.43
N LEU A 176 -12.96 1.65 -16.09
CA LEU A 176 -13.27 1.53 -17.51
C LEU A 176 -14.73 1.87 -17.79
N SER A 177 -14.95 2.69 -18.82
CA SER A 177 -16.29 2.89 -19.37
C SER A 177 -16.66 1.73 -20.31
N SER A 178 -17.96 1.53 -20.54
CA SER A 178 -18.46 0.55 -21.52
C SER A 178 -17.89 0.74 -22.93
N GLU A 179 -17.57 1.98 -23.32
CA GLU A 179 -16.95 2.30 -24.61
C GLU A 179 -15.47 1.90 -24.66
N SER A 180 -14.75 2.08 -23.55
CA SER A 180 -13.36 1.65 -23.41
C SER A 180 -13.24 0.12 -23.47
N TRP A 181 -14.17 -0.61 -22.84
CA TRP A 181 -14.29 -2.06 -22.94
C TRP A 181 -14.45 -2.54 -24.39
N ALA A 182 -15.37 -1.92 -25.14
CA ALA A 182 -15.62 -2.28 -26.54
C ALA A 182 -14.39 -2.04 -27.45
N THR A 183 -13.57 -1.04 -27.11
CA THR A 183 -12.34 -0.71 -27.83
C THR A 183 -11.22 -1.71 -27.53
N MET A 184 -11.06 -2.11 -26.26
CA MET A 184 -10.08 -3.13 -25.86
C MET A 184 -10.41 -4.50 -26.43
N ALA A 185 -11.69 -4.90 -26.44
CA ALA A 185 -12.13 -6.17 -27.02
C ALA A 185 -11.93 -6.25 -28.54
N LYS A 186 -11.84 -5.10 -29.23
CA LYS A 186 -11.59 -5.02 -30.68
C LYS A 186 -10.11 -4.96 -31.07
N SER A 187 -9.18 -4.80 -30.12
CA SER A 187 -7.75 -4.80 -30.44
C SER A 187 -7.30 -6.20 -30.88
N PRO A 188 -6.69 -6.36 -32.07
CA PRO A 188 -6.30 -7.67 -32.57
C PRO A 188 -5.18 -8.25 -31.70
N SER A 189 -5.38 -9.48 -31.23
CA SER A 189 -4.33 -10.27 -30.58
C SER A 189 -3.29 -10.64 -31.64
N THR A 190 -2.17 -9.92 -31.71
CA THR A 190 -1.05 -10.29 -32.58
C THR A 190 -0.33 -11.49 -31.97
N THR A 191 -0.80 -12.68 -32.32
CA THR A 191 -0.10 -13.94 -32.10
C THR A 191 1.24 -13.90 -32.86
N PRO A 192 2.40 -14.07 -32.20
CA PRO A 192 3.66 -14.25 -32.93
C PRO A 192 3.60 -15.57 -33.70
N THR A 193 3.88 -15.51 -34.99
CA THR A 193 3.98 -16.70 -35.87
C THR A 193 5.31 -17.42 -35.58
N PRO A 194 5.36 -18.77 -35.55
CA PRO A 194 6.50 -19.57 -35.07
C PRO A 194 7.80 -19.40 -35.85
#